data_AF-A0A117RY75-F1
#
_entry.id   AF-A0A117RY75-F1
#
_cell.length_a   1.000
_cell.length_b   1.000
_cell.length_c   1.000
_cell.angle_alpha   90.00
_cell.angle_beta   90.00
_cell.angle_gamma   90.00
#
_symmetry.space_group_name_H-M   'P 1'
#
loop_
_entity.id
_entity.type
_entity.pdbx_description
1 polymer ?
#
loop_
_entity_poly.entity_id
_entity_poly.type
_entity_poly.pdbx_seq_one_letter_code
_entity_poly.pdbx_strand_id
1 'polypeptide(L)'
;MMSADRETNQNMTNTDITLLLADAADEVEIGIAPYQAVMRGGRRRRARRWAVAAATALVLAGSSATLAVAGLPGGDGNRGASVATRPPTATPGVLLPQDRSLLAVGTDQGREWQVSVDVWPAPRDESQARASLNAMERYGETPVDIDTPAELVGKIAYFVTRGVGGTLFAPTSQNVVTEADALSGKDIEAVAVPLEPGSDGPQRLVVGHVAKTALQVTCIWKDGTTTEVHRARSSDVNSDEFVIRSPEGSPFDWFVCLAPEGTEYASAKVTG
;
A
#
# COMPACT_ATOMS: atom_id res chain seq x y z
N MET A 1 0.32 -64.04 -48.79
CA MET A 1 1.41 -63.91 -47.80
C MET A 1 1.61 -62.42 -47.53
N MET A 2 1.64 -62.01 -46.26
CA MET A 2 2.01 -60.72 -45.60
C MET A 2 2.74 -59.65 -46.45
N SER A 3 2.77 -58.34 -46.20
CA SER A 3 2.27 -57.37 -45.19
C SER A 3 2.58 -55.96 -45.77
N ALA A 4 1.68 -54.97 -45.68
CA ALA A 4 1.73 -53.76 -44.81
C ALA A 4 2.92 -52.79 -44.96
N ASP A 5 2.62 -51.58 -45.45
CA ASP A 5 3.14 -50.24 -45.07
C ASP A 5 2.48 -49.24 -46.06
N ARG A 6 2.00 -48.03 -45.74
CA ARG A 6 1.92 -47.23 -44.52
C ARG A 6 1.06 -45.97 -44.79
N GLU A 7 0.20 -45.61 -43.83
CA GLU A 7 -0.34 -44.29 -43.43
C GLU A 7 -0.90 -43.34 -44.51
N THR A 8 -2.23 -43.21 -44.70
CA THR A 8 -3.29 -42.57 -43.88
C THR A 8 -3.17 -41.04 -43.77
N ASN A 9 -4.00 -40.37 -44.58
CA ASN A 9 -4.38 -38.95 -44.50
C ASN A 9 -4.77 -38.54 -43.07
N GLN A 10 -4.09 -37.53 -42.52
CA GLN A 10 -4.56 -36.82 -41.33
C GLN A 10 -5.48 -35.67 -41.75
N ASN A 11 -6.77 -35.97 -41.81
CA ASN A 11 -7.82 -34.97 -41.91
C ASN A 11 -8.18 -34.51 -40.49
N MET A 12 -7.44 -33.52 -39.97
CA MET A 12 -7.75 -32.90 -38.67
C MET A 12 -9.04 -32.08 -38.82
N THR A 13 -10.10 -32.52 -38.13
CA THR A 13 -11.37 -31.76 -38.08
C THR A 13 -11.29 -30.66 -37.03
N ASN A 14 -12.00 -29.55 -37.25
CA ASN A 14 -12.05 -28.34 -36.40
C ASN A 14 -12.37 -28.59 -34.90
N THR A 15 -12.85 -29.79 -34.56
CA THR A 15 -13.13 -30.24 -33.19
C THR A 15 -11.84 -30.52 -32.38
N ASP A 16 -10.73 -30.86 -33.03
CA ASP A 16 -9.47 -31.16 -32.34
C ASP A 16 -8.71 -29.89 -31.90
N ILE A 17 -8.93 -28.76 -32.59
CA ILE A 17 -8.34 -27.46 -32.22
C ILE A 17 -9.02 -26.89 -30.98
N THR A 18 -10.32 -27.14 -30.79
CA THR A 18 -11.04 -26.65 -29.60
C THR A 18 -10.72 -27.45 -28.34
N LEU A 19 -10.43 -28.75 -28.45
CA LEU A 19 -9.94 -29.55 -27.32
C LEU A 19 -8.48 -29.23 -26.95
N LEU A 20 -7.61 -28.93 -27.92
CA LEU A 20 -6.23 -28.49 -27.66
C LEU A 20 -6.12 -27.06 -27.12
N LEU A 21 -7.19 -26.26 -27.19
CA LEU A 21 -7.27 -24.94 -26.55
C LEU A 21 -7.97 -24.98 -25.18
N ALA A 22 -8.75 -26.02 -24.89
CA ALA A 22 -9.39 -26.20 -23.59
C ALA A 22 -8.39 -26.70 -22.53
N ASP A 23 -7.35 -27.44 -22.93
CA ASP A 23 -6.35 -28.03 -22.02
C ASP A 23 -5.13 -27.10 -21.74
N ALA A 24 -5.17 -25.87 -22.23
CA ALA A 24 -4.10 -24.86 -22.03
C ALA A 24 -4.57 -23.61 -21.27
N ALA A 25 -5.82 -23.60 -20.79
CA ALA A 25 -6.40 -22.50 -20.03
C ALA A 25 -6.68 -22.85 -18.57
N ASP A 26 -6.46 -24.10 -18.16
CA ASP A 26 -6.66 -24.53 -16.79
C ASP A 26 -5.33 -24.57 -16.03
N GLU A 27 -5.37 -24.06 -14.81
CA GLU A 27 -4.29 -24.09 -13.81
C GLU A 27 -3.07 -23.18 -14.04
N VAL A 28 -3.32 -21.86 -14.10
CA VAL A 28 -2.34 -20.92 -13.54
C VAL A 28 -2.61 -20.79 -12.04
N GLU A 29 -2.10 -21.73 -11.25
CA GLU A 29 -1.89 -21.51 -9.82
C GLU A 29 -0.89 -20.37 -9.66
N ILE A 30 -1.38 -19.18 -9.32
CA ILE A 30 -0.53 -18.14 -8.76
C ILE A 30 -0.25 -18.56 -7.32
N GLY A 31 0.70 -19.48 -7.16
CA GLY A 31 1.24 -19.83 -5.85
C GLY A 31 1.76 -18.57 -5.15
N ILE A 32 1.53 -18.50 -3.83
CA ILE A 32 2.05 -17.43 -2.99
C ILE A 32 3.56 -17.36 -3.18
N ALA A 33 4.04 -16.30 -3.81
CA ALA A 33 5.46 -16.10 -4.01
C ALA A 33 6.10 -15.91 -2.62
N PRO A 34 7.22 -16.60 -2.30
CA PRO A 34 7.90 -16.45 -1.02
C PRO A 34 8.15 -14.96 -0.76
N TYR A 35 8.06 -14.52 0.50
CA TYR A 35 8.08 -13.10 0.92
C TYR A 35 9.10 -12.20 0.18
N GLN A 36 10.28 -12.76 -0.18
CA GLN A 36 11.32 -12.10 -0.97
C GLN A 36 10.95 -11.81 -2.45
N ALA A 37 10.09 -12.62 -3.06
CA ALA A 37 9.63 -12.53 -4.44
C ALA A 37 8.49 -11.51 -4.61
N VAL A 38 7.65 -11.27 -3.59
CA VAL A 38 6.67 -10.17 -3.59
C VAL A 38 7.39 -8.82 -3.53
N MET A 39 8.43 -8.71 -2.69
CA MET A 39 9.32 -7.54 -2.65
C MET A 39 10.09 -7.34 -3.98
N ARG A 40 10.49 -8.43 -4.65
CA ARG A 40 11.09 -8.37 -6.00
C ARG A 40 10.07 -8.08 -7.12
N GLY A 41 8.80 -8.40 -6.93
CA GLY A 41 7.72 -8.23 -7.91
C GLY A 41 7.40 -6.76 -8.20
N GLY A 42 7.43 -5.91 -7.17
CA GLY A 42 7.33 -4.46 -7.31
C GLY A 42 8.45 -3.86 -8.17
N ARG A 43 9.64 -4.47 -8.14
CA ARG A 43 10.82 -4.07 -8.92
C ARG A 43 10.62 -4.20 -10.44
N ARG A 44 9.81 -5.17 -10.91
CA ARG A 44 9.66 -5.47 -12.34
C ARG A 44 8.59 -4.63 -13.05
N ARG A 45 7.58 -4.11 -12.32
CA ARG A 45 6.57 -3.20 -12.88
C ARG A 45 7.10 -1.77 -13.05
N ARG A 46 8.08 -1.35 -12.24
CA ARG A 46 8.61 0.02 -12.27
C ARG A 46 9.52 0.34 -13.47
N ALA A 47 10.13 -0.67 -14.10
CA ALA A 47 11.00 -0.46 -15.27
C ALA A 47 10.24 -0.17 -16.59
N ARG A 48 8.92 -0.38 -16.64
CA ARG A 48 8.14 -0.23 -17.89
C ARG A 48 7.51 1.16 -18.10
N ARG A 49 7.67 2.10 -17.16
CA ARG A 49 7.00 3.42 -17.23
C ARG A 49 7.90 4.64 -17.27
N TRP A 50 9.23 4.47 -17.38
CA TRP A 50 10.12 5.59 -17.66
C TRP A 50 10.47 5.65 -19.14
N ALA A 51 9.62 6.31 -19.91
CA ALA A 51 9.97 6.85 -21.22
C ALA A 51 9.51 8.31 -21.29
N VAL A 52 10.51 9.22 -21.29
CA VAL A 52 10.47 10.60 -21.80
C VAL A 52 9.69 11.65 -20.99
N ALA A 53 10.44 12.55 -20.34
CA ALA A 53 10.19 14.01 -20.37
C ALA A 53 11.38 14.77 -19.75
N ALA A 54 12.49 14.91 -20.48
CA ALA A 54 13.48 15.94 -20.18
C ALA A 54 13.24 17.10 -21.16
N ALA A 55 12.53 18.13 -20.70
CA ALA A 55 12.34 19.37 -21.43
C ALA A 55 12.91 20.53 -20.60
N THR A 56 13.75 21.29 -21.27
CA THR A 56 14.55 22.45 -20.88
C THR A 56 13.79 23.61 -20.22
N ALA A 57 14.45 24.30 -19.29
CA ALA A 57 14.88 25.72 -19.40
C ALA A 57 14.72 26.48 -18.08
N LEU A 58 15.79 27.15 -17.62
CA LEU A 58 15.73 28.56 -17.19
C LEU A 58 17.13 29.12 -16.95
N VAL A 59 17.52 30.04 -17.83
CA VAL A 59 18.57 31.04 -17.64
C VAL A 59 17.93 32.21 -16.91
N LEU A 60 18.39 32.56 -15.71
CA LEU A 60 18.22 33.92 -15.17
C LEU A 60 19.47 34.37 -14.42
N ALA A 61 20.15 35.28 -15.12
CA ALA A 61 21.03 36.35 -14.68
C ALA A 61 21.16 36.60 -13.17
N GLY A 62 22.41 36.55 -12.70
CA GLY A 62 22.82 37.16 -11.45
C GLY A 62 22.72 38.69 -11.52
N SER A 63 22.15 39.28 -10.49
CA SER A 63 22.31 40.71 -10.20
C SER A 63 22.43 40.86 -8.69
N SER A 64 23.67 41.16 -8.29
CA SER A 64 24.08 41.57 -6.96
C SER A 64 23.38 42.86 -6.57
N ALA A 65 22.62 42.84 -5.47
CA ALA A 65 22.13 44.05 -4.84
C ALA A 65 22.84 44.24 -3.48
N THR A 66 23.58 45.34 -3.46
CA THR A 66 24.37 45.95 -2.40
C THR A 66 23.59 46.20 -1.11
N LEU A 67 24.25 45.91 0.02
CA LEU A 67 23.90 46.44 1.34
C LEU A 67 24.22 47.94 1.40
N ALA A 68 23.24 48.77 1.75
CA ALA A 68 23.48 50.13 2.21
C ALA A 68 22.64 50.39 3.47
N VAL A 69 23.35 50.41 4.60
CA VAL A 69 22.91 50.91 5.90
C VAL A 69 23.27 52.40 5.95
N ALA A 70 22.30 53.29 6.19
CA ALA A 70 22.48 54.55 6.94
C ALA A 70 21.20 55.40 7.03
N GLY A 71 20.98 55.98 8.22
CA GLY A 71 20.03 57.04 8.57
C GLY A 71 19.16 56.61 9.75
N LEU A 72 19.11 57.22 10.94
CA LEU A 72 19.55 58.50 11.52
C LEU A 72 19.51 58.33 13.07
N PRO A 73 20.16 59.17 13.89
CA PRO A 73 19.72 59.41 15.26
C PRO A 73 19.04 60.78 15.40
N GLY A 74 17.88 60.82 16.04
CA GLY A 74 17.34 62.03 16.66
C GLY A 74 15.85 62.30 16.38
N GLY A 75 15.04 62.31 17.44
CA GLY A 75 13.72 62.95 17.43
C GLY A 75 12.65 62.20 18.23
N ASP A 76 12.39 62.68 19.44
CA ASP A 76 11.32 62.27 20.35
C ASP A 76 9.92 62.28 19.71
N GLY A 77 9.06 61.32 20.09
CA GLY A 77 7.64 61.40 19.76
C GLY A 77 6.86 60.10 19.86
N ASN A 78 6.29 59.85 21.03
CA ASN A 78 5.18 58.96 21.35
C ASN A 78 4.24 58.59 20.17
N ARG A 79 4.33 57.36 19.66
CA ARG A 79 3.22 56.60 19.07
C ARG A 79 3.55 55.11 19.07
N GLY A 80 2.72 54.32 19.75
CA GLY A 80 2.89 52.87 19.85
C GLY A 80 3.05 52.20 18.49
N ALA A 81 4.18 51.52 18.33
CA ALA A 81 4.38 50.49 17.34
C ALA A 81 4.81 49.24 18.11
N SER A 82 3.86 48.34 18.33
CA SER A 82 4.18 46.96 18.68
C SER A 82 5.13 46.45 17.60
N VAL A 83 6.40 46.25 17.95
CA VAL A 83 7.32 45.50 17.12
C VAL A 83 6.67 44.15 16.89
N ALA A 84 6.24 43.88 15.67
CA ALA A 84 5.85 42.55 15.25
C ALA A 84 7.12 41.70 15.35
N THR A 85 7.29 41.03 16.48
CA THR A 85 8.19 39.89 16.61
C THR A 85 7.79 38.94 15.48
N ARG A 86 8.68 38.83 14.49
CA ARG A 86 8.64 37.79 13.47
C ARG A 86 8.25 36.48 14.18
N PRO A 87 7.16 35.81 13.78
CA PRO A 87 6.83 34.53 14.40
C PRO A 87 8.05 33.63 14.25
N PRO A 88 8.41 32.85 15.29
CA PRO A 88 9.53 31.94 15.21
C PRO A 88 9.38 31.12 13.92
N THR A 89 10.45 31.07 13.13
CA THR A 89 10.54 30.21 11.95
C THR A 89 9.97 28.86 12.33
N ALA A 90 8.83 28.50 11.73
CA ALA A 90 8.12 27.27 12.06
C ALA A 90 9.14 26.13 12.02
N THR A 91 9.35 25.48 13.15
CA THR A 91 10.02 24.18 13.18
C THR A 91 9.32 23.33 12.11
N PRO A 92 10.05 22.70 11.17
CA PRO A 92 9.43 21.82 10.19
C PRO A 92 8.51 20.87 10.94
N GLY A 93 7.20 20.99 10.71
CA GLY A 93 6.21 20.20 11.44
C GLY A 93 6.49 18.73 11.18
N VAL A 94 6.58 17.94 12.26
CA VAL A 94 6.64 16.49 12.12
C VAL A 94 5.31 16.05 11.49
N LEU A 95 5.36 15.44 10.31
CA LEU A 95 4.22 14.77 9.73
C LEU A 95 4.08 13.43 10.46
N LEU A 96 3.20 13.39 11.46
CA LEU A 96 2.78 12.15 12.10
C LEU A 96 1.76 11.45 11.19
N PRO A 97 1.59 10.11 11.30
CA PRO A 97 0.42 9.47 10.73
C PRO A 97 -0.81 10.16 11.32
N GLN A 98 -1.76 10.51 10.45
CA GLN A 98 -3.03 11.04 10.92
C GLN A 98 -3.84 9.85 11.46
N ASP A 99 -3.59 9.53 12.73
CA ASP A 99 -4.19 8.46 13.52
C ASP A 99 -4.08 7.04 12.92
N ARG A 100 -3.60 6.10 13.75
CA ARG A 100 -3.58 4.68 13.38
C ARG A 100 -5.00 4.24 13.02
N SER A 101 -5.20 3.83 11.78
CA SER A 101 -6.52 3.45 11.28
C SER A 101 -6.76 1.97 11.52
N LEU A 102 -7.76 1.65 12.34
CA LEU A 102 -8.17 0.27 12.60
C LEU A 102 -8.94 -0.26 11.38
N LEU A 103 -8.44 -1.37 10.80
CA LEU A 103 -9.03 -2.00 9.62
C LEU A 103 -10.06 -3.07 10.01
N ALA A 104 -9.70 -3.94 10.96
CA ALA A 104 -10.57 -4.98 11.47
C ALA A 104 -10.17 -5.41 12.88
N VAL A 105 -11.15 -5.93 13.61
CA VAL A 105 -10.99 -6.63 14.88
C VAL A 105 -11.77 -7.93 14.83
N GLY A 106 -11.44 -8.87 15.71
CA GLY A 106 -12.22 -10.08 15.87
C GLY A 106 -11.70 -10.94 17.00
N THR A 107 -12.30 -12.11 17.17
CA THR A 107 -11.86 -13.14 18.11
C THR A 107 -11.66 -14.46 17.37
N ASP A 108 -10.53 -15.12 17.60
CA ASP A 108 -10.22 -16.46 17.08
C ASP A 108 -9.72 -17.31 18.25
N GLN A 109 -10.31 -18.48 18.48
CA GLN A 109 -9.96 -19.38 19.59
C GLN A 109 -9.96 -18.69 20.99
N GLY A 110 -10.87 -17.75 21.20
CA GLY A 110 -10.98 -17.00 22.46
C GLY A 110 -9.91 -15.92 22.66
N ARG A 111 -9.10 -15.62 21.64
CA ARG A 111 -8.13 -14.52 21.65
C ARG A 111 -8.57 -13.42 20.70
N GLU A 112 -8.61 -12.20 21.21
CA GLU A 112 -8.84 -11.02 20.39
C GLU A 112 -7.66 -10.80 19.43
N TRP A 113 -7.98 -10.35 18.22
CA TRP A 113 -7.01 -9.92 17.24
C TRP A 113 -7.46 -8.64 16.58
N GLN A 114 -6.50 -7.90 16.03
CA GLN A 114 -6.76 -6.67 15.30
C GLN A 114 -5.77 -6.47 14.16
N VAL A 115 -6.21 -5.73 13.14
CA VAL A 115 -5.37 -5.25 12.05
C VAL A 115 -5.56 -3.76 11.92
N SER A 116 -4.47 -3.03 11.80
CA SER A 116 -4.45 -1.57 11.64
C SER A 116 -3.46 -1.17 10.57
N VAL A 117 -3.63 0.04 10.02
CA VAL A 117 -2.70 0.63 9.08
C VAL A 117 -2.33 2.04 9.53
N ASP A 118 -1.03 2.32 9.50
CA ASP A 118 -0.47 3.65 9.67
C ASP A 118 -0.15 4.21 8.28
N VAL A 119 -0.68 5.38 7.96
CA VAL A 119 -0.47 6.06 6.68
C VAL A 119 0.28 7.36 6.93
N TRP A 120 1.50 7.42 6.44
CA TRP A 120 2.37 8.58 6.55
C TRP A 120 2.24 9.45 5.30
N PRO A 121 1.88 10.72 5.45
CA PRO A 121 1.65 11.60 4.31
C PRO A 121 2.95 11.92 3.58
N ALA A 122 2.83 12.25 2.30
CA ALA A 122 3.96 12.59 1.44
C ALA A 122 4.71 13.85 1.92
N PRO A 123 5.98 13.74 2.35
CA PRO A 123 6.78 14.91 2.71
C PRO A 123 7.04 15.80 1.51
N ARG A 124 6.97 17.13 1.69
CA ARG A 124 7.14 18.09 0.59
C ARG A 124 8.60 18.39 0.25
N ASP A 125 9.49 18.15 1.19
CA ASP A 125 10.92 18.44 1.10
C ASP A 125 11.74 17.46 1.95
N GLU A 126 13.06 17.48 1.76
CA GLU A 126 13.98 16.56 2.43
C GLU A 126 13.98 16.76 3.96
N SER A 127 13.74 17.97 4.45
CA SER A 127 13.68 18.25 5.89
C SER A 127 12.46 17.57 6.52
N GLN A 128 11.29 17.65 5.88
CA GLN A 128 10.09 16.94 6.29
C GLN A 128 10.27 15.42 6.17
N ALA A 129 10.91 14.96 5.11
CA ALA A 129 11.15 13.53 4.93
C ALA A 129 12.03 12.96 6.03
N ARG A 130 13.09 13.68 6.41
CA ARG A 130 13.97 13.28 7.52
C ARG A 130 13.22 13.27 8.85
N ALA A 131 12.40 14.28 9.11
CA ALA A 131 11.56 14.32 10.30
C ALA A 131 10.56 13.15 10.34
N SER A 132 10.01 12.77 9.19
CA SER A 132 9.05 11.66 9.04
C SER A 132 9.74 10.30 9.25
N LEU A 133 10.90 10.06 8.64
CA LEU A 133 11.68 8.82 8.84
C LEU A 133 12.08 8.65 10.32
N ASN A 134 12.57 9.72 10.96
CA ASN A 134 12.89 9.69 12.38
C ASN A 134 11.65 9.43 13.25
N ALA A 135 10.47 9.83 12.79
CA ALA A 135 9.21 9.56 13.49
C ALA A 135 8.77 8.11 13.30
N MET A 136 8.81 7.58 12.06
CA MET A 136 8.53 6.16 11.76
C MET A 136 9.38 5.23 12.62
N GLU A 137 10.68 5.51 12.75
CA GLU A 137 11.58 4.69 13.58
C GLU A 137 11.12 4.62 15.04
N ARG A 138 10.59 5.72 15.61
CA ARG A 138 10.02 5.74 16.97
C ARG A 138 8.75 4.91 17.10
N TYR A 139 8.04 4.68 16.00
CA TYR A 139 6.88 3.79 15.91
C TYR A 139 7.28 2.34 15.59
N GLY A 140 8.58 2.04 15.44
CA GLY A 140 9.06 0.72 15.04
C GLY A 140 8.87 0.44 13.54
N GLU A 141 8.72 1.50 12.74
CA GLU A 141 8.43 1.44 11.32
C GLU A 141 9.65 1.90 10.52
N THR A 142 10.04 1.13 9.51
CA THR A 142 11.17 1.47 8.64
C THR A 142 10.85 1.06 7.22
N PRO A 143 10.66 2.04 6.30
CA PRO A 143 10.45 1.74 4.89
C PRO A 143 11.69 1.04 4.32
N VAL A 144 11.52 -0.18 3.81
CA VAL A 144 12.63 -1.01 3.32
C VAL A 144 13.34 -0.49 2.06
N ASP A 145 12.65 0.32 1.24
CA ASP A 145 13.14 0.79 -0.07
C ASP A 145 13.50 2.29 -0.06
N ILE A 146 13.84 2.83 1.12
CA ILE A 146 14.21 4.24 1.31
C ILE A 146 15.55 4.29 2.04
N ASP A 147 16.62 4.55 1.30
CA ASP A 147 17.97 4.68 1.85
C ASP A 147 18.27 6.12 2.27
N THR A 148 17.60 7.09 1.64
CA THR A 148 17.82 8.51 1.89
C THR A 148 16.51 9.28 2.11
N PRO A 149 16.48 10.34 2.93
CA PRO A 149 15.27 11.16 3.10
C PRO A 149 14.74 11.73 1.79
N ALA A 150 15.61 12.08 0.84
CA ALA A 150 15.21 12.62 -0.45
C ALA A 150 14.33 11.64 -1.26
N GLU A 151 14.50 10.33 -1.07
CA GLU A 151 13.71 9.32 -1.76
C GLU A 151 12.27 9.22 -1.26
N LEU A 152 11.97 9.68 -0.05
CA LEU A 152 10.61 9.70 0.51
C LEU A 152 9.81 10.93 0.06
N VAL A 153 10.47 11.99 -0.42
CA VAL A 153 9.81 13.23 -0.86
C VAL A 153 8.77 12.95 -1.93
N GLY A 154 7.55 13.45 -1.72
CA GLY A 154 6.41 13.26 -2.62
C GLY A 154 5.80 11.85 -2.59
N LYS A 155 6.20 10.98 -1.64
CA LYS A 155 5.68 9.61 -1.54
C LYS A 155 5.01 9.35 -0.20
N ILE A 156 3.90 8.65 -0.25
CA ILE A 156 3.16 8.14 0.91
C ILE A 156 3.81 6.83 1.34
N ALA A 157 4.01 6.64 2.64
CA ALA A 157 4.41 5.35 3.20
C ALA A 157 3.26 4.76 4.00
N TYR A 158 3.04 3.45 3.93
CA TYR A 158 2.09 2.78 4.81
C TYR A 158 2.69 1.54 5.46
N PHE A 159 2.21 1.25 6.68
CA PHE A 159 2.60 0.08 7.47
C PHE A 159 1.34 -0.59 8.01
N VAL A 160 1.16 -1.85 7.66
CA VAL A 160 0.05 -2.66 8.17
C VAL A 160 0.56 -3.47 9.34
N THR A 161 -0.06 -3.30 10.49
CA THR A 161 0.29 -3.98 11.73
C THR A 161 -0.84 -4.92 12.14
N ARG A 162 -0.48 -6.14 12.54
CA ARG A 162 -1.41 -7.08 13.17
C ARG A 162 -1.11 -7.20 14.67
N GLY A 163 -2.16 -7.42 15.45
CA GLY A 163 -2.07 -7.71 16.87
C GLY A 163 -2.92 -8.91 17.27
N VAL A 164 -2.45 -9.67 18.26
CA VAL A 164 -3.15 -10.83 18.83
C VAL A 164 -2.96 -10.82 20.35
N GLY A 165 -4.05 -10.99 21.11
CA GLY A 165 -4.04 -10.99 22.57
C GLY A 165 -3.51 -9.68 23.16
N GLY A 166 -3.87 -8.54 22.58
CA GLY A 166 -3.42 -7.21 23.00
C GLY A 166 -1.96 -6.86 22.68
N THR A 167 -1.21 -7.78 22.07
CA THR A 167 0.17 -7.52 21.63
C THR A 167 0.17 -7.12 20.16
N LEU A 168 0.76 -5.96 19.86
CA LEU A 168 1.02 -5.53 18.48
C LEU A 168 2.39 -6.02 18.03
N PHE A 169 2.49 -6.43 16.78
CA PHE A 169 3.71 -7.00 16.21
C PHE A 169 4.31 -6.10 15.14
N ALA A 170 5.49 -6.47 14.64
CA ALA A 170 6.12 -5.77 13.53
C ALA A 170 5.19 -5.70 12.29
N PRO A 171 5.36 -4.70 11.42
CA PRO A 171 4.54 -4.57 10.22
C PRO A 171 4.50 -5.86 9.41
N THR A 172 3.28 -6.33 9.14
CA THR A 172 2.97 -7.50 8.33
C THR A 172 3.10 -7.21 6.83
N SER A 173 2.84 -5.97 6.44
CA SER A 173 3.13 -5.46 5.10
C SER A 173 3.43 -3.96 5.15
N GLN A 174 4.19 -3.48 4.17
CA GLN A 174 4.55 -2.08 4.05
C GLN A 174 4.87 -1.74 2.60
N ASN A 175 4.72 -0.47 2.22
CA ASN A 175 5.19 0.02 0.92
C ASN A 175 5.33 1.56 0.93
N VAL A 176 5.99 2.07 -0.12
CA VAL A 176 6.10 3.49 -0.41
C VAL A 176 5.57 3.76 -1.82
N VAL A 177 4.51 4.55 -1.89
CA VAL A 177 3.70 4.77 -3.09
C VAL A 177 3.55 6.24 -3.43
N THR A 178 3.22 6.52 -4.69
CA THR A 178 2.83 7.83 -5.19
C THR A 178 1.34 7.83 -5.53
N GLU A 179 0.74 9.00 -5.75
CA GLU A 179 -0.63 9.08 -6.26
C GLU A 179 -0.82 8.34 -7.59
N ALA A 180 0.24 8.24 -8.42
CA ALA A 180 0.21 7.53 -9.70
C ALA A 180 0.13 6.00 -9.54
N ASP A 181 0.35 5.48 -8.33
CA ASP A 181 0.24 4.05 -8.01
C ASP A 181 -1.19 3.67 -7.59
N ALA A 182 -2.16 4.60 -7.64
CA ALA A 182 -3.55 4.33 -7.32
C ALA A 182 -4.13 3.18 -8.16
N LEU A 183 -4.88 2.29 -7.49
CA LEU A 183 -5.56 1.15 -8.12
C LEU A 183 -6.85 1.59 -8.82
N SER A 184 -7.23 0.88 -9.88
CA SER A 184 -8.41 1.20 -10.69
C SER A 184 -9.34 0.00 -10.92
N GLY A 185 -10.63 0.24 -11.11
CA GLY A 185 -11.58 -0.81 -11.50
C GLY A 185 -11.59 -1.99 -10.53
N LYS A 186 -11.13 -3.15 -11.01
CA LYS A 186 -11.07 -4.44 -10.26
C LYS A 186 -9.67 -4.79 -9.76
N ASP A 187 -8.73 -3.86 -9.85
CA ASP A 187 -7.37 -4.05 -9.36
C ASP A 187 -7.39 -4.28 -7.83
N ILE A 188 -6.62 -5.28 -7.40
CA ILE A 188 -6.50 -5.73 -6.02
C ILE A 188 -5.08 -6.21 -5.76
N GLU A 189 -4.55 -5.86 -4.60
CA GLU A 189 -3.31 -6.45 -4.07
C GLU A 189 -3.59 -6.94 -2.65
N ALA A 190 -3.12 -8.15 -2.34
CA ALA A 190 -3.37 -8.78 -1.05
C ALA A 190 -2.19 -9.63 -0.64
N VAL A 191 -1.96 -9.68 0.67
CA VAL A 191 -1.03 -10.63 1.30
C VAL A 191 -1.82 -11.49 2.27
N ALA A 192 -1.45 -12.76 2.35
CA ALA A 192 -1.94 -13.68 3.36
C ALA A 192 -0.79 -14.04 4.30
N VAL A 193 -1.08 -14.04 5.60
CA VAL A 193 -0.15 -14.41 6.67
C VAL A 193 -0.84 -15.32 7.68
N PRO A 194 -0.10 -16.06 8.52
CA PRO A 194 -0.70 -16.72 9.68
C PRO A 194 -1.22 -15.66 10.65
N LEU A 195 -2.36 -15.93 11.27
CA LEU A 195 -2.93 -15.01 12.27
C LEU A 195 -1.94 -14.81 13.43
N GLU A 196 -1.41 -15.91 13.98
CA GLU A 196 -0.36 -15.86 15.00
C GLU A 196 1.00 -15.53 14.37
N PRO A 197 1.67 -14.47 14.84
CA PRO A 197 3.04 -14.15 14.40
C PRO A 197 4.06 -15.22 14.70
N GLY A 198 4.94 -15.49 13.74
CA GLY A 198 5.99 -16.52 13.86
C GLY A 198 5.49 -17.97 13.80
N SER A 199 4.19 -18.19 13.59
CA SER A 199 3.65 -19.52 13.34
C SER A 199 3.93 -19.97 11.90
N ASP A 200 4.23 -21.25 11.71
CA ASP A 200 4.26 -21.92 10.40
C ASP A 200 2.86 -22.44 9.99
N GLY A 201 1.81 -21.99 10.69
CA GLY A 201 0.43 -22.39 10.46
C GLY A 201 -0.16 -21.85 9.15
N PRO A 202 -1.44 -22.19 8.88
CA PRO A 202 -2.12 -21.80 7.65
C PRO A 202 -2.19 -20.28 7.49
N GLN A 203 -2.09 -19.82 6.25
CA GLN A 203 -2.11 -18.39 5.89
C GLN A 203 -3.56 -17.87 5.91
N ARG A 204 -4.13 -17.74 7.11
CA ARG A 204 -5.56 -17.44 7.33
C ARG A 204 -5.90 -15.96 7.30
N LEU A 205 -4.98 -15.08 7.70
CA LEU A 205 -5.24 -13.64 7.78
C LEU A 205 -4.84 -12.99 6.46
N VAL A 206 -5.83 -12.46 5.74
CA VAL A 206 -5.63 -11.74 4.49
C VAL A 206 -5.78 -10.25 4.76
N VAL A 207 -4.78 -9.47 4.37
CA VAL A 207 -4.86 -8.01 4.34
C VAL A 207 -4.56 -7.55 2.93
N GLY A 208 -5.43 -6.71 2.38
CA GLY A 208 -5.24 -6.19 1.04
C GLY A 208 -5.83 -4.81 0.86
N HIS A 209 -5.56 -4.28 -0.31
CA HIS A 209 -6.05 -2.99 -0.74
C HIS A 209 -6.56 -3.04 -2.18
N VAL A 210 -7.53 -2.18 -2.45
CA VAL A 210 -8.33 -2.13 -3.67
C VAL A 210 -8.51 -0.68 -4.12
N ALA A 211 -9.00 -0.50 -5.34
CA ALA A 211 -9.39 0.80 -5.86
C ALA A 211 -10.43 1.49 -4.95
N LYS A 212 -10.37 2.83 -4.88
CA LYS A 212 -11.30 3.70 -4.13
C LYS A 212 -12.77 3.58 -4.57
N THR A 213 -13.04 2.87 -5.66
CA THR A 213 -14.37 2.61 -6.22
C THR A 213 -14.89 1.20 -5.90
N ALA A 214 -14.08 0.33 -5.30
CA ALA A 214 -14.46 -1.06 -5.02
C ALA A 214 -15.63 -1.13 -4.02
N LEU A 215 -16.70 -1.83 -4.39
CA LEU A 215 -17.89 -1.97 -3.56
C LEU A 215 -17.88 -3.26 -2.73
N GLN A 216 -17.24 -4.31 -3.24
CA GLN A 216 -17.15 -5.60 -2.61
C GLN A 216 -15.85 -6.32 -2.96
N VAL A 217 -15.32 -7.06 -1.99
CA VAL A 217 -14.25 -8.04 -2.16
C VAL A 217 -14.78 -9.39 -1.72
N THR A 218 -14.52 -10.42 -2.53
CA THR A 218 -14.76 -11.83 -2.15
C THR A 218 -13.41 -12.51 -1.95
N CYS A 219 -13.11 -12.87 -0.71
CA CYS A 219 -12.00 -13.73 -0.33
C CYS A 219 -12.42 -15.19 -0.53
N ILE A 220 -11.60 -15.96 -1.22
CA ILE A 220 -11.83 -17.36 -1.57
C ILE A 220 -10.81 -18.21 -0.82
N TRP A 221 -11.30 -19.24 -0.14
CA TRP A 221 -10.53 -20.14 0.70
C TRP A 221 -10.26 -21.46 -0.04
N LYS A 222 -9.19 -22.17 0.34
CA LYS A 222 -8.79 -23.42 -0.33
C LYS A 222 -9.80 -24.56 -0.21
N ASP A 223 -10.67 -24.53 0.80
CA ASP A 223 -11.78 -25.47 0.97
C ASP A 223 -13.01 -25.12 0.11
N GLY A 224 -12.92 -24.07 -0.72
CA GLY A 224 -13.99 -23.61 -1.59
C GLY A 224 -15.00 -22.68 -0.91
N THR A 225 -14.88 -22.44 0.40
CA THR A 225 -15.72 -21.45 1.09
C THR A 225 -15.26 -20.03 0.75
N THR A 226 -16.12 -19.04 1.04
CA THR A 226 -15.82 -17.63 0.75
C THR A 226 -16.21 -16.71 1.90
N THR A 227 -15.51 -15.59 2.00
CA THR A 227 -15.87 -14.46 2.87
C THR A 227 -16.08 -13.23 2.00
N GLU A 228 -17.23 -12.58 2.13
CA GLU A 228 -17.54 -11.35 1.42
C GLU A 228 -17.36 -10.14 2.34
N VAL A 229 -16.71 -9.12 1.81
CA VAL A 229 -16.41 -7.86 2.50
C VAL A 229 -16.98 -6.74 1.67
N HIS A 230 -17.93 -6.00 2.23
CA HIS A 230 -18.58 -4.89 1.55
C HIS A 230 -18.00 -3.56 2.01
N ARG A 231 -18.13 -2.52 1.18
CA ARG A 231 -17.81 -1.15 1.57
C ARG A 231 -18.57 -0.74 2.84
N ALA A 232 -17.83 -0.21 3.81
CA ALA A 232 -18.41 0.31 5.04
C ALA A 232 -19.47 1.38 4.72
N ARG A 233 -20.65 1.25 5.32
CA ARG A 233 -21.76 2.20 5.12
C ARG A 233 -21.70 3.41 6.04
N SER A 234 -21.00 3.27 7.16
CA SER A 234 -20.68 4.36 8.09
C SER A 234 -19.18 4.36 8.38
N SER A 235 -18.70 5.47 8.93
CA SER A 235 -17.33 5.60 9.43
C SER A 235 -17.11 4.88 10.77
N ASP A 236 -18.07 4.08 11.25
CA ASP A 236 -17.92 3.39 12.53
C ASP A 236 -16.85 2.31 12.43
N VAL A 237 -15.79 2.50 13.22
CA VAL A 237 -14.59 1.65 13.23
C VAL A 237 -14.69 0.52 14.25
N ASN A 238 -15.74 0.51 15.08
CA ASN A 238 -15.96 -0.43 16.20
C ASN A 238 -16.98 -1.54 15.88
N SER A 239 -16.90 -2.17 14.72
CA SER A 239 -17.69 -3.37 14.43
C SER A 239 -16.77 -4.55 14.14
N ASP A 240 -17.14 -5.72 14.66
CA ASP A 240 -16.56 -7.03 14.31
C ASP A 240 -16.88 -7.43 12.85
N GLU A 241 -17.46 -6.51 12.07
CA GLU A 241 -17.83 -6.72 10.68
C GLU A 241 -16.60 -6.46 9.80
N PHE A 242 -16.25 -7.44 8.97
CA PHE A 242 -15.27 -7.24 7.92
C PHE A 242 -15.87 -6.34 6.85
N VAL A 243 -15.32 -5.13 6.75
CA VAL A 243 -15.73 -4.12 5.76
C VAL A 243 -14.52 -3.55 5.03
N ILE A 244 -14.75 -3.02 3.83
CA ILE A 244 -13.76 -2.23 3.11
C ILE A 244 -13.74 -0.83 3.74
N ARG A 245 -12.58 -0.40 4.23
CA ARG A 245 -12.37 0.90 4.90
C ARG A 245 -11.50 1.83 4.08
N SER A 246 -11.67 3.13 4.30
CA SER A 246 -10.91 4.19 3.64
C SER A 246 -10.09 4.98 4.68
N PRO A 247 -8.92 4.47 5.11
CA PRO A 247 -8.02 5.22 5.99
C PRO A 247 -7.70 6.59 5.41
N GLU A 248 -7.65 7.61 6.27
CA GLU A 248 -7.31 8.96 5.87
C GLU A 248 -5.90 9.02 5.26
N GLY A 249 -5.73 9.82 4.22
CA GLY A 249 -4.47 9.93 3.49
C GLY A 249 -4.08 8.71 2.66
N SER A 250 -4.80 7.58 2.74
CA SER A 250 -4.46 6.40 1.95
C SER A 250 -4.90 6.54 0.49
N PRO A 251 -4.04 6.23 -0.49
CA PRO A 251 -4.44 6.19 -1.90
C PRO A 251 -5.37 5.01 -2.22
N PHE A 252 -5.53 4.06 -1.30
CA PHE A 252 -6.32 2.85 -1.49
C PHE A 252 -7.44 2.72 -0.46
N ASP A 253 -8.42 1.89 -0.79
CA ASP A 253 -9.33 1.33 0.19
C ASP A 253 -8.82 -0.04 0.64
N TRP A 254 -9.02 -0.39 1.90
CA TRP A 254 -8.40 -1.53 2.55
C TRP A 254 -9.45 -2.53 3.01
N PHE A 255 -9.11 -3.81 2.93
CA PHE A 255 -9.95 -4.89 3.43
C PHE A 255 -9.12 -5.90 4.22
N VAL A 256 -9.80 -6.59 5.13
CA VAL A 256 -9.26 -7.71 5.89
C VAL A 256 -10.25 -8.86 5.81
N CYS A 257 -9.75 -10.07 5.59
CA CYS A 257 -10.53 -11.30 5.70
C CYS A 257 -9.79 -12.26 6.62
N LEU A 258 -10.53 -13.02 7.42
CA LEU A 258 -9.99 -14.14 8.17
C LEU A 258 -10.62 -15.44 7.67
N ALA A 259 -9.79 -16.39 7.26
CA ALA A 259 -10.23 -17.70 6.83
C ALA A 259 -10.77 -18.52 8.02
N PRO A 260 -11.78 -19.39 7.83
CA PRO A 260 -12.19 -20.37 8.83
C PRO A 260 -11.02 -21.25 9.33
N GLU A 261 -11.22 -21.93 10.45
CA GLU A 261 -10.24 -22.91 10.92
C GLU A 261 -10.09 -24.07 9.94
N GLY A 262 -8.86 -24.56 9.77
CA GLY A 262 -8.56 -25.71 8.91
C GLY A 262 -8.42 -25.40 7.41
N THR A 263 -8.56 -24.14 7.00
CA THR A 263 -8.34 -23.69 5.62
C THR A 263 -7.38 -22.51 5.57
N GLU A 264 -7.05 -22.04 4.38
CA GLU A 264 -6.17 -20.88 4.16
C GLU A 264 -6.54 -20.14 2.88
N TYR A 265 -5.88 -18.99 2.69
CA TYR A 265 -6.08 -18.16 1.52
C TYR A 265 -5.80 -18.89 0.21
N ALA A 266 -6.75 -18.81 -0.73
CA ALA A 266 -6.55 -19.21 -2.12
C ALA A 266 -6.42 -17.97 -3.02
N SER A 267 -7.42 -17.08 -3.01
CA SER A 267 -7.41 -15.86 -3.82
C SER A 267 -8.41 -14.82 -3.30
N ALA A 268 -8.33 -13.59 -3.83
CA ALA A 268 -9.32 -12.55 -3.59
C ALA A 268 -9.65 -11.84 -4.92
N LYS A 269 -10.89 -11.39 -5.05
CA LYS A 269 -11.36 -10.66 -6.23
C LYS A 269 -12.29 -9.52 -5.85
N VAL A 270 -12.21 -8.43 -6.59
CA VAL A 270 -13.20 -7.34 -6.52
C VAL A 270 -14.43 -7.75 -7.32
N THR A 271 -15.58 -7.82 -6.65
CA THR A 271 -16.88 -8.08 -7.26
C THR A 271 -17.70 -6.79 -7.26
N GLY A 272 -18.37 -6.54 -8.38
CA GLY A 272 -18.98 -5.26 -8.71
C GLY A 272 -19.20 -5.14 -10.21
#